data_AF-A0A1H5AN32-F1
#
_entry.id   AF-A0A1H5AN32-F1
#
_cell.length_a   1.000
_cell.length_b   1.000
_cell.length_c   1.000
_cell.angle_alpha   90.00
_cell.angle_beta   90.00
_cell.angle_gamma   90.00
#
_symmetry.space_group_name_H-M   'P 1'
#
loop_
_entity.id
_entity.type
_entity.pdbx_description
1 polymer ?
#
loop_
_entity_poly.entity_id
_entity_poly.type
_entity_poly.pdbx_seq_one_letter_code
_entity_poly.pdbx_strand_id
1 'polypeptide(L)'
;MGTFYSFDDEAIEQALEAARNTHGGGELKAANASFDTTKGGDLFVSAQCVSVTVENHKICIKLPLGFGKHCFSIPVSIPNGTAGKACIGICTTWGIPTGVKLSVVIGGVTVISQTFGKC
;
A
#
# COMPACT_ATOMS: atom_id res chain seq x y z
N MET A 1 8.73 4.24 -22.16
CA MET A 1 7.47 4.23 -21.38
C MET A 1 7.48 2.94 -20.56
N GLY A 2 7.55 3.01 -19.24
CA GLY A 2 7.50 1.83 -18.37
C GLY A 2 6.05 1.43 -18.06
N THR A 3 5.82 0.16 -17.74
CA THR A 3 4.51 -0.34 -17.33
C THR A 3 4.17 0.21 -15.95
N PHE A 4 2.99 0.81 -15.80
CA PHE A 4 2.51 1.32 -14.51
C PHE A 4 1.46 0.38 -13.95
N TYR A 5 1.77 -0.23 -12.81
CA TYR A 5 0.82 -1.03 -12.05
C TYR A 5 -0.09 -0.10 -11.26
N SER A 6 -1.39 -0.37 -11.31
CA SER A 6 -2.40 0.37 -10.55
C SER A 6 -3.13 -0.59 -9.64
N PHE A 7 -3.68 -0.04 -8.56
CA PHE A 7 -4.49 -0.75 -7.59
C PHE A 7 -5.96 -0.66 -8.00
N ASP A 8 -6.75 -1.69 -7.72
CA ASP A 8 -8.18 -1.70 -8.00
C ASP A 8 -8.90 -0.67 -7.12
N ASP A 9 -9.59 0.30 -7.72
CA ASP A 9 -10.24 1.39 -6.99
C ASP A 9 -11.26 0.86 -5.97
N GLU A 10 -11.99 -0.21 -6.30
CA GLU A 10 -12.96 -0.85 -5.40
C GLU A 10 -12.28 -1.39 -4.12
N ALA A 11 -11.12 -2.04 -4.25
CA ALA A 11 -10.39 -2.56 -3.10
C ALA A 11 -9.78 -1.43 -2.25
N ILE A 12 -9.46 -0.28 -2.84
CA ILE A 12 -9.08 0.93 -2.09
C ILE A 12 -10.28 1.49 -1.32
N GLU A 13 -11.46 1.55 -1.94
CA GLU A 13 -12.69 2.02 -1.27
C GLU A 13 -13.10 1.10 -0.12
N GLN A 14 -13.06 -0.22 -0.32
CA GLN A 14 -13.35 -1.19 0.74
C GLN A 14 -12.40 -1.03 1.94
N ALA A 15 -11.12 -0.76 1.69
CA ALA A 15 -10.16 -0.50 2.75
C ALA A 15 -10.43 0.82 3.48
N LEU A 16 -10.84 1.87 2.76
CA LEU A 16 -11.27 3.15 3.36
C LEU A 16 -12.53 2.99 4.21
N GLU A 17 -13.51 2.24 3.71
CA GLU A 17 -14.75 1.94 4.43
C GLU A 17 -14.45 1.15 5.70
N ALA A 18 -13.63 0.11 5.61
CA ALA A 18 -13.18 -0.65 6.77
C ALA A 18 -12.47 0.25 7.79
N ALA A 19 -11.64 1.20 7.33
CA ALA A 19 -10.98 2.16 8.21
C ALA A 19 -12.00 3.05 8.94
N ARG A 20 -12.98 3.62 8.21
CA ARG A 20 -14.03 4.48 8.79
C ARG A 20 -14.89 3.73 9.81
N ASN A 21 -15.30 2.50 9.49
CA ASN A 21 -16.10 1.65 10.38
C ASN A 21 -15.33 1.30 11.66
N THR A 22 -14.00 1.12 11.56
CA THR A 22 -13.14 0.84 12.72
C THR A 22 -13.08 2.04 13.67
N HIS A 23 -13.00 3.28 13.16
CA HIS A 23 -13.05 4.49 14.01
C HIS A 23 -14.43 4.72 14.65
N GLY A 24 -15.50 4.20 14.05
CA GLY A 24 -16.86 4.24 14.58
C GLY A 24 -17.18 3.22 15.68
N GLY A 25 -16.20 2.43 16.12
CA GLY A 25 -16.38 1.38 17.14
C GLY A 25 -16.90 0.03 16.60
N GLY A 26 -16.86 -0.19 15.29
CA GLY A 26 -17.21 -1.47 14.67
C GLY A 26 -16.09 -2.50 14.76
N GLU A 27 -16.43 -3.75 15.08
CA GLU A 27 -15.48 -4.87 15.09
C GLU A 27 -14.78 -5.07 13.74
N LEU A 28 -13.46 -5.31 13.82
CA LEU A 28 -12.54 -5.48 12.70
C LEU A 28 -12.94 -6.65 11.79
N LYS A 29 -13.47 -6.34 10.59
CA LYS A 29 -13.63 -7.30 9.48
C LYS A 29 -12.51 -7.23 8.43
N ALA A 30 -11.48 -6.42 8.66
CA ALA A 30 -10.30 -6.38 7.79
C ALA A 30 -9.24 -7.35 8.32
N ALA A 31 -9.03 -8.47 7.63
CA ALA A 31 -8.12 -9.55 8.03
C ALA A 31 -6.65 -9.13 8.28
N ASN A 32 -6.26 -7.88 7.99
CA ASN A 32 -4.89 -7.35 8.17
C ASN A 32 -4.86 -5.86 8.54
N ALA A 33 -5.84 -5.36 9.30
CA ALA A 33 -5.76 -4.00 9.86
C ALA A 33 -4.90 -4.01 11.14
N SER A 34 -3.91 -3.11 11.21
CA SER A 34 -3.09 -2.91 12.40
C SER A 34 -3.48 -1.57 13.02
N PHE A 35 -3.96 -1.63 14.27
CA PHE A 35 -4.39 -0.47 15.03
C PHE A 35 -3.36 -0.17 16.11
N ASP A 36 -2.70 0.98 16.02
CA ASP A 36 -1.77 1.45 17.04
C ASP A 36 -2.47 2.51 17.91
N THR A 37 -3.09 2.05 18.99
CA THR A 37 -3.77 2.91 19.99
C THR A 37 -2.81 3.87 20.69
N THR A 38 -1.51 3.61 20.65
CA THR A 38 -0.46 4.41 21.29
C THR A 38 -0.13 5.69 20.51
N LYS A 39 -0.62 5.84 19.27
CA LYS A 39 -0.38 7.01 18.40
C LYS A 39 -1.60 7.89 18.13
N GLY A 40 -2.58 7.91 19.04
CA GLY A 40 -3.61 8.97 19.04
C GLY A 40 -4.54 8.97 17.82
N GLY A 41 -5.13 7.82 17.50
CA GLY A 41 -6.18 7.70 16.48
C GLY A 41 -5.69 7.47 15.05
N ASP A 42 -4.42 7.09 14.87
CA ASP A 42 -3.88 6.65 13.59
C ASP A 42 -4.18 5.15 13.38
N LEU A 43 -4.78 4.80 12.24
CA LEU A 43 -5.16 3.45 11.85
C LEU A 43 -4.55 3.11 10.49
N PHE A 44 -3.90 1.95 10.41
CA PHE A 44 -3.38 1.39 9.18
C PHE A 44 -4.25 0.22 8.70
N VAL A 45 -4.81 0.36 7.51
CA VAL A 45 -5.62 -0.69 6.87
C VAL A 45 -4.92 -1.17 5.61
N SER A 46 -4.51 -2.44 5.60
CA SER A 46 -4.01 -3.09 4.39
C SER A 46 -5.14 -3.21 3.37
N ALA A 47 -4.96 -2.67 2.17
CA ALA A 47 -6.00 -2.66 1.14
C ALA A 47 -5.86 -3.87 0.20
N GLN A 48 -4.78 -3.91 -0.58
CA GLN A 48 -4.60 -4.93 -1.61
C GLN A 48 -3.13 -5.12 -1.99
N CYS A 49 -2.84 -6.23 -2.64
CA CYS A 49 -1.53 -6.50 -3.24
C CYS A 49 -1.70 -6.85 -4.71
N VAL A 50 -0.99 -6.14 -5.59
CA VAL A 50 -0.97 -6.40 -7.03
C VAL A 50 0.31 -7.12 -7.43
N SER A 51 0.22 -8.03 -8.38
CA SER A 51 1.38 -8.69 -8.97
C SER A 51 2.12 -7.69 -9.85
N VAL A 52 3.41 -7.53 -9.58
CA VAL A 52 4.29 -6.62 -10.31
C VAL A 52 5.50 -7.38 -10.83
N THR A 53 6.05 -6.95 -11.95
CA THR A 53 7.26 -7.52 -12.51
C THR A 53 8.34 -6.44 -12.55
N VAL A 54 9.57 -6.83 -12.20
CA VAL A 54 10.71 -5.92 -12.27
C VAL A 54 11.06 -5.66 -13.74
N GLU A 55 11.04 -4.39 -14.15
CA GLU A 55 11.44 -3.95 -15.48
C GLU A 55 12.53 -2.88 -15.37
N ASN A 56 13.67 -3.11 -16.02
CA ASN A 56 14.83 -2.21 -15.96
C ASN A 56 15.28 -1.86 -14.53
N HIS A 57 15.28 -2.85 -13.63
CA HIS A 57 15.54 -2.70 -12.18
C HIS A 57 14.65 -1.65 -11.50
N LYS A 58 13.44 -1.46 -12.02
CA LYS A 58 12.44 -0.54 -11.45
C LYS A 58 11.08 -1.19 -11.43
N ILE A 59 10.25 -0.72 -10.52
CA ILE A 59 8.82 -1.02 -10.48
C ILE A 59 8.08 0.31 -10.41
N CYS A 60 7.22 0.58 -11.39
CA CYS A 60 6.44 1.80 -11.45
C CYS A 60 4.99 1.52 -11.03
N ILE A 61 4.53 2.22 -10.00
CA ILE A 61 3.22 2.03 -9.38
C ILE A 61 2.49 3.37 -9.34
N LYS A 62 1.21 3.35 -9.70
CA LYS A 62 0.29 4.47 -9.51
C LYS A 62 -0.32 4.35 -8.12
N LEU A 63 0.03 5.29 -7.25
CA LEU A 63 -0.56 5.38 -5.92
C LEU A 63 -1.95 6.03 -6.01
N PRO A 64 -2.93 5.53 -5.24
CA PRO A 64 -4.27 6.10 -5.16
C PRO A 64 -4.27 7.40 -4.35
N LEU A 65 -5.45 7.98 -4.11
CA LEU A 65 -5.63 9.18 -3.27
C LEU A 65 -4.86 10.42 -3.76
N GLY A 66 -4.55 10.49 -5.05
CA GLY A 66 -3.87 11.65 -5.63
C GLY A 66 -2.35 11.69 -5.40
N PHE A 67 -1.75 10.65 -4.79
CA PHE A 67 -0.29 10.57 -4.60
C PHE A 67 0.48 10.38 -5.93
N GLY A 68 -0.20 10.08 -7.04
CA GLY A 68 0.39 10.10 -8.37
C GLY A 68 1.17 8.83 -8.71
N LYS A 69 2.09 8.93 -9.67
CA LYS A 69 2.85 7.79 -10.21
C LYS A 69 4.27 7.82 -9.65
N HIS A 70 4.71 6.72 -9.04
CA HIS A 70 6.05 6.58 -8.48
C HIS A 70 6.76 5.37 -9.05
N CYS A 71 8.03 5.55 -9.42
CA CYS A 71 8.90 4.45 -9.81
C CYS A 71 9.93 4.20 -8.72
N PHE A 72 9.94 2.99 -8.20
CA PHE A 72 10.86 2.56 -7.16
C PHE A 72 12.01 1.79 -7.80
N SER A 73 13.23 2.14 -7.42
CA SER A 73 14.41 1.43 -7.90
C SER A 73 14.61 0.17 -7.06
N ILE A 74 14.81 -0.95 -7.74
CA ILE A 74 15.03 -2.26 -7.15
C ILE A 74 16.55 -2.52 -7.15
N PRO A 75 17.10 -3.15 -6.10
CA PRO A 75 18.49 -3.55 -6.08
C PRO A 75 18.89 -4.33 -7.35
N VAL A 76 20.07 -4.05 -7.89
CA VAL A 76 20.59 -4.66 -9.13
C VAL A 76 20.77 -6.19 -9.03
N SER A 77 20.82 -6.72 -7.80
CA SER A 77 20.85 -8.16 -7.53
C SER A 77 19.57 -8.89 -7.95
N ILE A 78 18.47 -8.16 -8.20
CA ILE A 78 17.20 -8.73 -8.65
C ILE A 78 17.10 -8.57 -10.17
N PRO A 79 17.05 -9.67 -10.94
CA PRO A 79 17.01 -9.60 -12.39
C PRO A 79 15.66 -9.08 -12.91
N ASN A 80 15.68 -8.52 -14.12
CA ASN A 80 14.45 -8.16 -14.83
C ASN A 80 13.59 -9.40 -15.09
N GLY A 81 12.26 -9.24 -15.08
CA GLY A 81 11.32 -10.35 -15.20
C GLY A 81 11.01 -11.05 -13.88
N THR A 82 11.65 -10.66 -12.76
CA THR A 82 11.34 -11.22 -11.45
C THR A 82 9.93 -10.79 -11.02
N ALA A 83 9.09 -11.78 -10.72
CA ALA A 83 7.76 -11.55 -10.17
C ALA A 83 7.83 -11.12 -8.70
N GLY A 84 7.05 -10.12 -8.36
CA GLY A 84 6.88 -9.59 -7.02
C GLY A 84 5.43 -9.22 -6.74
N LYS A 85 5.19 -8.73 -5.53
CA LYS A 85 3.90 -8.21 -5.08
C LYS A 85 4.11 -6.80 -4.55
N ALA A 86 3.33 -5.85 -5.04
CA ALA A 86 3.24 -4.52 -4.46
C ALA A 86 1.97 -4.46 -3.61
N CYS A 87 2.14 -4.38 -2.30
CA CYS A 87 1.06 -4.24 -1.34
C CYS A 87 0.91 -2.78 -0.94
N ILE A 88 -0.33 -2.31 -0.88
CA ILE A 88 -0.66 -0.98 -0.39
C ILE A 88 -1.56 -1.07 0.84
N GLY A 89 -1.29 -0.21 1.81
CA GLY A 89 -2.23 0.07 2.88
C GLY A 89 -2.47 1.56 3.02
N ILE A 90 -3.63 1.88 3.57
CA ILE A 90 -4.13 3.23 3.73
C ILE A 90 -4.00 3.60 5.19
N CYS A 91 -3.47 4.79 5.43
CA CYS A 91 -3.37 5.37 6.75
C CYS A 91 -4.47 6.39 6.92
N THR A 92 -5.19 6.26 8.00
CA THR A 92 -6.26 7.19 8.38
C THR A 92 -5.98 7.71 9.77
N THR A 93 -6.23 9.00 9.98
CA THR A 93 -6.22 9.62 11.30
C THR A 93 -7.66 10.04 11.58
N TRP A 94 -8.29 9.49 12.62
CA TRP A 94 -9.70 9.74 12.95
C TRP A 94 -10.67 9.50 11.77
N GLY A 95 -10.43 8.45 10.98
CA GLY A 95 -11.26 8.07 9.83
C GLY A 95 -11.03 8.86 8.54
N ILE A 96 -10.17 9.87 8.56
CA ILE A 96 -9.79 10.66 7.37
C ILE A 96 -8.51 10.06 6.78
N PRO A 97 -8.46 9.73 5.48
CA PRO A 97 -7.25 9.25 4.83
C PRO A 97 -6.17 10.34 4.82
N THR A 98 -5.05 10.06 5.47
CA THR A 98 -3.91 10.98 5.63
C THR A 98 -2.66 10.51 4.91
N GLY A 99 -2.61 9.25 4.51
CA GLY A 99 -1.43 8.68 3.87
C GLY A 99 -1.66 7.29 3.29
N VAL A 100 -0.64 6.80 2.59
CA VAL A 100 -0.56 5.42 2.10
C VAL A 100 0.83 4.86 2.39
N LYS A 101 0.89 3.58 2.71
CA LYS A 101 2.14 2.83 2.83
C LYS A 101 2.20 1.80 1.74
N LEU A 102 3.24 1.88 0.91
CA LEU A 102 3.55 0.92 -0.13
C LEU A 102 4.65 0.00 0.36
N SER A 103 4.46 -1.31 0.19
CA SER A 103 5.50 -2.30 0.41
C SER A 103 5.62 -3.20 -0.83
N VAL A 104 6.84 -3.34 -1.35
CA VAL A 104 7.11 -4.24 -2.47
C VAL A 104 7.85 -5.46 -1.93
N VAL A 105 7.29 -6.63 -2.18
CA VAL A 105 7.80 -7.93 -1.76
C VAL A 105 8.24 -8.70 -2.99
N ILE A 106 9.50 -9.13 -3.02
CA ILE A 106 10.05 -9.94 -4.11
C ILE A 106 10.65 -11.20 -3.48
N GLY A 107 10.25 -12.38 -3.97
CA GLY A 107 10.73 -13.65 -3.41
C GLY A 107 10.40 -13.86 -1.92
N GLY A 108 9.30 -13.25 -1.43
CA GLY A 108 8.90 -13.33 -0.02
C GLY A 108 9.59 -12.33 0.91
N VAL A 109 10.51 -11.50 0.41
CA VAL A 109 11.21 -10.47 1.19
C VAL A 109 10.75 -9.07 0.78
N THR A 110 10.44 -8.22 1.76
CA THR A 110 10.13 -6.81 1.50
C THR A 110 11.39 -6.06 1.10
N VAL A 111 11.47 -5.66 -0.17
CA VAL A 111 12.62 -4.92 -0.73
C VAL A 111 12.42 -3.42 -0.68
N ILE A 112 11.17 -2.96 -0.63
CA ILE A 112 10.81 -1.55 -0.50
C ILE A 112 9.70 -1.46 0.55
N SER A 113 9.84 -0.52 1.48
CA SER A 113 8.74 -0.06 2.32
C SER A 113 8.80 1.46 2.38
N GLN A 114 7.83 2.13 1.77
CA GLN A 114 7.78 3.57 1.61
C GLN A 114 6.42 4.08 2.08
N THR A 115 6.44 5.14 2.87
CA THR A 115 5.24 5.81 3.36
C THR A 115 5.09 7.16 2.68
N PHE A 116 3.89 7.46 2.22
CA PHE A 116 3.51 8.72 1.61
C PHE A 116 2.43 9.38 2.46
N GLY A 117 2.64 10.64 2.83
CA GLY A 117 1.74 11.34 3.76
C GLY A 117 1.96 10.92 5.21
N LYS A 118 0.89 10.97 6.02
CA LYS A 118 0.96 10.66 7.46
C LYS A 118 0.44 9.25 7.74
N CYS A 119 1.37 8.44 8.24
CA CYS A 119 1.25 7.21 9.00
C CYS A 119 2.31 7.29 10.13
#